data_AF-A0A0D6MDE0-F1
#
_entry.id   AF-A0A0D6MDE0-F1
#
_cell.length_a   1.000
_cell.length_b   1.000
_cell.length_c   1.000
_cell.angle_alpha   90.00
_cell.angle_beta   90.00
_cell.angle_gamma   90.00
#
_symmetry.space_group_name_H-M   'P 1'
#
loop_
_entity.id
_entity.type
_entity.pdbx_description
1 polymer ?
#
loop_
_entity_poly.entity_id
_entity_poly.type
_entity_poly.pdbx_seq_one_letter_code
_entity_poly.pdbx_strand_id
1 'polypeptide(L)'
;MWWFIVIFLIRVNYYFAWTFADSVCNMSGFGFSGYDENGNAKWELCTNVRPYQVEMAQSFKETLDGWNIQTGGWLRRVAYDRTPKKIRTFATYALSAMWHGISVGYYMTFFTGALFTLAGATFRRCMRHRFLDCHKKKLAYDVMTFMATKVALAYATYPFVTMNLNPAFSLYK
;
A
#
# COMPACT_ATOMS: atom_id res chain seq x y z
N MET A 1 10.85 -16.73 -8.10
CA MET A 1 10.02 -16.31 -9.24
C MET A 1 8.55 -16.69 -9.07
N TRP A 2 8.23 -17.97 -8.77
CA TRP A 2 6.84 -18.43 -8.56
C TRP A 2 6.05 -17.64 -7.49
N TRP A 3 6.70 -17.27 -6.38
CA TRP A 3 6.07 -16.50 -5.30
C TRP A 3 5.56 -15.12 -5.73
N PHE A 4 6.23 -14.41 -6.65
CA PHE A 4 5.75 -13.13 -7.18
C PHE A 4 4.44 -13.29 -7.96
N ILE A 5 4.32 -14.36 -8.74
CA ILE A 5 3.12 -14.67 -9.53
C ILE A 5 1.96 -14.98 -8.58
N VAL A 6 2.19 -15.81 -7.55
CA VAL A 6 1.18 -16.15 -6.55
C VAL A 6 0.65 -14.89 -5.83
N ILE A 7 1.55 -14.02 -5.35
CA ILE A 7 1.14 -12.79 -4.66
C ILE A 7 0.37 -11.86 -5.61
N PHE A 8 0.77 -11.77 -6.87
CA PHE A 8 0.03 -10.99 -7.87
C PHE A 8 -1.39 -11.55 -8.08
N LEU A 9 -1.54 -12.86 -8.29
CA LEU A 9 -2.85 -13.48 -8.49
C LEU A 9 -3.77 -13.30 -7.28
N ILE A 10 -3.22 -13.34 -6.06
CA ILE A 10 -4.00 -13.05 -4.84
C ILE A 10 -4.51 -11.61 -4.87
N ARG A 11 -3.69 -10.63 -5.24
CA ARG A 11 -4.14 -9.23 -5.35
C ARG A 11 -5.26 -9.05 -6.39
N VAL A 12 -5.23 -9.79 -7.49
CA VAL A 12 -6.30 -9.74 -8.52
C VAL A 12 -7.66 -10.11 -7.93
N ASN A 13 -7.73 -11.10 -7.03
CA ASN A 13 -8.98 -11.44 -6.34
C ASN A 13 -9.51 -10.26 -5.49
N TYR A 14 -8.63 -9.55 -4.79
CA TYR A 14 -9.00 -8.35 -4.04
C TYR A 14 -9.44 -7.20 -4.95
N TYR A 15 -8.76 -6.99 -6.08
CA TYR A 15 -9.16 -5.99 -7.08
C TYR A 15 -10.56 -6.26 -7.59
N PHE A 16 -10.85 -7.51 -7.96
CA PHE A 16 -12.18 -7.89 -8.40
C PHE A 16 -13.25 -7.61 -7.33
N ALA A 17 -13.05 -8.13 -6.11
CA ALA A 17 -14.04 -7.99 -5.04
C ALA A 17 -14.30 -6.53 -4.66
N TRP A 18 -13.25 -5.72 -4.54
CA TRP A 18 -13.38 -4.30 -4.16
C TRP A 18 -13.90 -3.42 -5.27
N THR A 19 -13.49 -3.63 -6.53
CA THR A 19 -14.05 -2.88 -7.67
C THR A 19 -15.52 -3.25 -7.91
N PHE A 20 -15.89 -4.51 -7.69
CA PHE A 20 -17.30 -4.92 -7.75
C PHE A 20 -18.13 -4.24 -6.66
N ALA A 21 -17.66 -4.25 -5.41
CA ALA A 21 -18.33 -3.56 -4.31
C ALA A 21 -18.48 -2.05 -4.57
N ASP A 22 -17.43 -1.40 -5.08
CA ASP A 22 -17.44 0.03 -5.44
C ASP A 22 -18.50 0.32 -6.52
N SER A 23 -18.60 -0.56 -7.54
CA SER A 23 -19.61 -0.45 -8.60
C SER A 23 -21.03 -0.54 -8.05
N VAL A 24 -21.28 -1.46 -7.11
CA VAL A 24 -22.60 -1.60 -6.44
C VAL A 24 -22.92 -0.37 -5.59
N CYS A 25 -21.95 0.17 -4.86
CA CYS A 25 -22.11 1.40 -4.09
C CYS A 25 -22.42 2.60 -4.99
N ASN A 26 -21.73 2.72 -6.13
CA ASN A 26 -21.97 3.76 -7.13
C ASN A 26 -23.37 3.64 -7.74
N MET A 27 -23.80 2.43 -8.12
CA MET A 27 -25.17 2.18 -8.62
C MET A 27 -26.25 2.51 -7.60
N SER A 28 -25.94 2.34 -6.31
CA SER A 28 -26.85 2.65 -5.21
C SER A 28 -26.80 4.13 -4.77
N GLY A 29 -25.98 4.95 -5.43
CA GLY A 29 -25.86 6.39 -5.14
C GLY A 29 -24.94 6.75 -3.97
N PHE A 30 -24.28 5.78 -3.33
CA PHE A 30 -23.38 6.02 -2.19
C PHE A 30 -21.97 6.47 -2.61
N GLY A 31 -21.66 6.42 -3.91
CA GLY A 31 -20.35 6.72 -4.46
C GLY A 31 -19.99 8.19 -4.63
N PHE A 32 -20.97 9.08 -4.59
CA PHE A 32 -20.78 10.47 -4.98
C PHE A 32 -19.89 11.22 -3.98
N SER A 33 -18.80 11.83 -4.48
CA SER A 33 -17.82 12.55 -3.65
C SER A 33 -17.71 14.05 -3.99
N GLY A 34 -18.63 14.59 -4.80
CA GLY A 34 -18.62 15.99 -5.25
C GLY A 34 -18.31 16.16 -6.74
N TYR A 35 -17.93 17.36 -7.15
CA TYR A 35 -17.60 17.70 -8.54
C TYR A 35 -16.10 17.98 -8.70
N ASP A 36 -15.56 17.71 -9.90
CA ASP A 36 -14.20 18.09 -10.28
C ASP A 36 -14.11 19.59 -10.65
N GLU A 37 -12.88 20.06 -10.93
CA GLU A 37 -12.63 21.45 -11.36
C GLU A 37 -13.31 21.80 -12.69
N ASN A 38 -13.70 20.79 -13.47
CA ASN A 38 -14.39 20.92 -14.75
C ASN A 38 -15.92 20.74 -14.63
N GLY A 39 -16.46 20.56 -13.41
CA GLY A 39 -17.88 20.34 -13.15
C GLY A 39 -18.39 18.91 -13.36
N ASN A 40 -17.52 17.92 -13.59
CA ASN A 40 -17.92 16.52 -13.72
C ASN A 40 -18.13 15.88 -12.34
N ALA A 41 -19.17 15.06 -12.20
CA ALA A 41 -19.44 14.31 -10.98
C ALA A 41 -18.34 13.28 -10.70
N LYS A 42 -17.77 13.31 -9.49
CA LYS A 42 -16.82 12.32 -9.00
C LYS A 42 -17.55 11.24 -8.19
N TRP A 43 -17.25 9.98 -8.51
CA TRP A 43 -17.84 8.80 -7.90
C TRP A 43 -16.78 7.95 -7.19
N GLU A 44 -16.02 8.59 -6.30
CA GLU A 44 -14.85 7.98 -5.65
C GLU A 44 -15.03 7.79 -4.13
N LEU A 45 -16.22 8.10 -3.57
CA LEU A 45 -16.43 8.11 -2.13
C LEU A 45 -16.22 6.72 -1.50
N CYS A 46 -16.69 5.67 -2.19
CA CYS A 46 -16.59 4.28 -1.76
C CYS A 46 -15.38 3.54 -2.33
N THR A 47 -14.57 4.19 -3.16
CA THR A 47 -13.43 3.53 -3.82
C THR A 47 -12.44 3.04 -2.77
N ASN A 48 -12.24 1.72 -2.74
CA ASN A 48 -11.34 1.09 -1.79
C ASN A 48 -10.00 0.66 -2.42
N VAL A 49 -9.91 0.59 -3.75
CA VAL A 49 -8.68 0.19 -4.44
C VAL A 49 -8.54 0.89 -5.78
N ARG A 50 -7.30 1.22 -6.14
CA ARG A 50 -6.90 1.78 -7.43
C ARG A 50 -5.85 0.87 -8.05
N PRO A 51 -6.23 -0.17 -8.82
CA PRO A 51 -5.30 -1.19 -9.32
C PRO A 51 -4.11 -0.60 -10.08
N TYR A 52 -4.37 0.39 -10.95
CA TYR A 52 -3.31 1.07 -11.70
C TYR A 52 -2.29 1.76 -10.78
N GLN A 53 -2.76 2.47 -9.75
CA GLN A 53 -1.88 3.13 -8.79
C GLN A 53 -1.06 2.09 -8.00
N VAL A 54 -1.69 1.01 -7.54
CA VAL A 54 -1.01 -0.06 -6.80
C VAL A 54 0.07 -0.72 -7.68
N GLU A 55 -0.26 -0.99 -8.94
CA GLU A 55 0.64 -1.69 -9.87
C GLU A 55 1.71 -0.80 -10.50
N MET A 56 1.51 0.53 -10.56
CA MET A 56 2.49 1.47 -11.10
C MET A 56 3.23 2.31 -10.05
N ALA A 57 2.93 2.13 -8.75
CA ALA A 57 3.56 2.88 -7.67
C ALA A 57 5.09 2.72 -7.64
N GLN A 58 5.78 3.85 -7.41
CA GLN A 58 7.24 3.94 -7.29
C GLN A 58 7.70 4.03 -5.83
N SER A 59 6.75 3.98 -4.88
CA SER A 59 7.06 3.90 -3.46
C SER A 59 6.08 3.02 -2.73
N PHE A 60 6.54 2.41 -1.64
CA PHE A 60 5.70 1.56 -0.79
C PHE A 60 4.50 2.35 -0.23
N LYS A 61 4.71 3.62 0.15
CA LYS A 61 3.62 4.51 0.57
C LYS A 61 2.57 4.71 -0.52
N GLU A 62 3.00 5.00 -1.74
CA GLU A 62 2.08 5.23 -2.87
C GLU A 62 1.28 3.97 -3.22
N THR A 63 1.88 2.79 -3.05
CA THR A 63 1.20 1.49 -3.17
C THR A 63 0.06 1.40 -2.15
N LEU A 64 0.33 1.73 -0.89
CA LEU A 64 -0.66 1.71 0.19
C LEU A 64 -1.73 2.80 0.04
N ASP A 65 -1.37 3.96 -0.50
CA ASP A 65 -2.35 5.04 -0.77
C ASP A 65 -3.37 4.62 -1.85
N GLY A 66 -3.07 3.59 -2.66
CA GLY A 66 -3.99 3.00 -3.65
C GLY A 66 -4.62 1.67 -3.21
N TRP A 67 -4.22 1.11 -2.06
CA TRP A 67 -4.66 -0.20 -1.57
C TRP A 67 -5.42 -0.05 -0.26
N ASN A 68 -6.65 -0.58 -0.21
CA ASN A 68 -7.50 -0.52 0.98
C ASN A 68 -7.67 0.92 1.51
N ILE A 69 -8.04 1.82 0.61
CA ILE A 69 -8.07 3.28 0.79
C ILE A 69 -8.93 3.67 1.99
N GLN A 70 -10.10 3.05 2.15
CA GLN A 70 -11.03 3.39 3.24
C GLN A 70 -10.48 2.99 4.59
N THR A 71 -9.90 1.78 4.71
CA THR A 71 -9.21 1.35 5.93
C THR A 71 -7.99 2.22 6.21
N GLY A 72 -7.22 2.61 5.19
CA GLY A 72 -6.11 3.56 5.33
C GLY A 72 -6.56 4.91 5.91
N GLY A 73 -7.67 5.45 5.40
CA GLY A 73 -8.30 6.66 5.93
C GLY A 73 -8.85 6.51 7.35
N TRP A 74 -9.39 5.35 7.69
CA TRP A 74 -9.80 5.01 9.05
C TRP A 74 -8.60 4.95 10.01
N LEU A 75 -7.57 4.15 9.68
CA LEU A 75 -6.32 4.03 10.44
C LEU A 75 -5.63 5.38 10.66
N ARG A 76 -5.65 6.25 9.64
CA ARG A 76 -5.13 7.60 9.76
C ARG A 76 -5.85 8.40 10.85
N ARG A 77 -7.19 8.40 10.82
CA ARG A 77 -8.04 9.15 11.77
C ARG A 77 -7.98 8.58 13.19
N VAL A 78 -7.90 7.26 13.34
CA VAL A 78 -7.99 6.62 14.66
C VAL A 78 -6.62 6.40 15.33
N ALA A 79 -5.53 6.28 14.57
CA ALA A 79 -4.19 6.06 15.12
C ALA A 79 -3.20 7.14 14.71
N TYR A 80 -2.96 7.35 13.41
CA TYR A 80 -1.85 8.18 12.95
C TYR A 80 -1.94 9.63 13.44
N ASP A 81 -3.11 10.25 13.32
CA ASP A 81 -3.33 11.65 13.72
C ASP A 81 -3.46 11.81 15.24
N ARG A 82 -3.84 10.74 15.94
CA ARG A 82 -4.03 10.71 17.41
C ARG A 82 -2.77 10.35 18.20
N THR A 83 -1.67 10.03 17.53
CA THR A 83 -0.42 9.59 18.17
C THR A 83 0.72 10.60 17.98
N PRO A 84 1.67 10.67 18.94
CA PRO A 84 2.82 11.56 18.84
C PRO A 84 3.60 11.37 17.52
N LYS A 85 4.13 12.47 16.98
CA LYS A 85 4.88 12.48 15.71
C LYS A 85 5.98 11.43 15.61
N LYS A 86 6.64 11.11 16.72
CA LYS A 86 7.75 10.15 16.78
C LYS A 86 7.31 8.69 16.57
N ILE A 87 6.10 8.32 16.97
CA ILE A 87 5.65 6.91 16.98
C ILE A 87 4.49 6.62 16.04
N ARG A 88 3.89 7.65 15.41
CA ARG A 88 2.64 7.48 14.65
C ARG A 88 2.66 6.44 13.56
N THR A 89 3.74 6.32 12.79
CA THR A 89 3.86 5.31 11.74
C THR A 89 3.84 3.93 12.38
N PHE A 90 4.70 3.70 13.38
CA PHE A 90 4.76 2.43 14.09
C PHE A 90 3.43 2.07 14.76
N ALA A 91 2.80 3.01 15.47
CA ALA A 91 1.52 2.81 16.13
C ALA A 91 0.40 2.47 15.13
N THR A 92 0.39 3.11 13.96
CA THR A 92 -0.59 2.82 12.90
C THR A 92 -0.41 1.41 12.35
N TYR A 93 0.83 0.99 12.09
CA TYR A 93 1.13 -0.36 11.63
C TYR A 93 0.86 -1.43 12.69
N ALA A 94 1.15 -1.14 13.96
CA ALA A 94 0.82 -2.02 15.08
C ALA A 94 -0.71 -2.20 15.23
N LEU A 95 -1.48 -1.11 15.15
CA LEU A 95 -2.94 -1.19 15.13
C LEU A 95 -3.44 -2.00 13.93
N SER A 96 -2.87 -1.77 12.75
CA SER A 96 -3.21 -2.55 11.55
C SER A 96 -2.94 -4.04 11.76
N ALA A 97 -1.80 -4.41 12.35
CA ALA A 97 -1.49 -5.81 12.66
C ALA A 97 -2.52 -6.43 13.60
N MET A 98 -2.83 -5.74 14.71
CA MET A 98 -3.84 -6.20 15.67
C MET A 98 -5.23 -6.33 15.04
N TRP A 99 -5.60 -5.41 14.13
CA TRP A 99 -6.88 -5.46 13.43
C TRP A 99 -7.02 -6.67 12.50
N HIS A 100 -5.91 -7.13 11.89
CA HIS A 100 -5.93 -8.33 11.04
C HIS A 100 -5.96 -9.64 11.86
N GLY A 101 -5.47 -9.63 13.10
CA GLY A 101 -5.59 -10.74 14.05
C GLY A 101 -4.27 -11.14 14.70
N ILE A 102 -4.26 -12.34 15.32
CA ILE A 102 -3.16 -12.81 16.19
C ILE A 102 -2.06 -13.56 15.41
N SER A 103 -2.28 -13.89 14.12
CA SER A 103 -1.28 -14.63 13.34
C SER A 103 0.03 -13.85 13.20
N VAL A 104 1.15 -14.55 13.43
CA VAL A 104 2.51 -13.98 13.35
C VAL A 104 2.80 -13.38 11.97
N GLY A 105 2.21 -13.94 10.90
CA GLY A 105 2.38 -13.43 9.54
C GLY A 105 1.93 -11.97 9.40
N TYR A 106 0.90 -11.55 10.15
CA TYR A 106 0.44 -10.16 10.16
C TYR A 106 1.48 -9.24 10.79
N TYR A 107 1.97 -9.57 11.98
CA TYR A 107 2.98 -8.75 12.65
C TYR A 107 4.26 -8.61 11.80
N MET A 108 4.74 -9.72 11.21
CA MET A 108 5.89 -9.68 10.30
C MET A 108 5.63 -8.75 9.10
N THR A 109 4.46 -8.86 8.48
CA THR A 109 4.06 -8.04 7.33
C THR A 109 4.01 -6.55 7.68
N PHE A 110 3.29 -6.19 8.74
CA PHE A 110 3.06 -4.79 9.08
C PHE A 110 4.30 -4.11 9.66
N PHE A 111 5.13 -4.81 10.45
CA PHE A 111 6.40 -4.24 10.88
C PHE A 111 7.39 -4.09 9.73
N THR A 112 7.45 -5.06 8.81
CA THR A 112 8.25 -4.93 7.59
C THR A 112 7.75 -3.77 6.72
N GLY A 113 6.44 -3.62 6.57
CA GLY A 113 5.82 -2.51 5.86
C GLY A 113 6.09 -1.14 6.51
N ALA A 114 6.12 -1.07 7.84
CA ALA A 114 6.51 0.13 8.58
C ALA A 114 7.95 0.54 8.25
N LEU A 115 8.88 -0.42 8.26
CA LEU A 115 10.29 -0.20 7.91
C LEU A 115 10.42 0.27 6.46
N PHE A 116 9.78 -0.38 5.50
CA PHE A 116 9.82 0.03 4.09
C PHE A 116 9.21 1.42 3.85
N THR A 117 8.15 1.77 4.60
CA THR A 117 7.55 3.10 4.53
C THR A 117 8.52 4.17 5.02
N LEU A 118 9.16 3.96 6.17
CA LEU A 118 10.10 4.90 6.76
C LEU A 118 11.38 5.01 5.93
N ALA A 119 11.92 3.88 5.47
CA ALA A 119 13.10 3.81 4.62
C ALA A 119 12.85 4.50 3.26
N GLY A 120 11.72 4.20 2.62
CA GLY A 120 11.33 4.82 1.35
C GLY A 120 11.11 6.33 1.47
N ALA A 121 10.46 6.79 2.54
CA ALA A 121 10.29 8.22 2.80
C ALA A 121 11.64 8.93 3.02
N THR A 122 12.53 8.32 3.79
CA THR A 122 13.88 8.85 4.07
C THR A 122 14.72 8.89 2.80
N PHE A 123 14.75 7.80 2.03
CA PHE A 123 15.46 7.72 0.75
C PHE A 123 14.95 8.77 -0.22
N ARG A 124 13.63 8.90 -0.40
CA ARG A 124 13.04 9.91 -1.29
C ARG A 124 13.42 11.33 -0.86
N ARG A 125 13.45 11.62 0.44
CA ARG A 125 13.86 12.93 0.96
C ARG A 125 15.34 13.23 0.70
N CYS A 126 16.21 12.25 0.92
CA CYS A 126 17.66 12.46 0.86
C CYS A 126 18.28 12.29 -0.53
N MET A 127 17.67 11.46 -1.39
CA MET A 127 18.29 11.06 -2.67
C MET A 127 17.57 11.60 -3.90
N ARG A 128 16.24 11.79 -3.88
CA ARG A 128 15.46 12.13 -5.09
C ARG A 128 16.02 13.35 -5.82
N HIS A 129 16.37 14.41 -5.10
CA HIS A 129 16.87 15.66 -5.69
C HIS A 129 18.11 15.45 -6.58
N ARG A 130 18.97 14.46 -6.28
CA ARG A 130 20.18 14.15 -7.04
C ARG A 130 19.93 13.53 -8.42
N PHE A 131 18.70 13.09 -8.68
CA PHE A 131 18.32 12.43 -9.93
C PHE A 131 17.42 13.30 -10.81
N LEU A 132 17.01 14.49 -10.36
CA LEU A 132 16.08 15.35 -11.09
C LEU A 132 16.75 16.24 -12.15
N ASP A 133 18.08 16.37 -12.12
CA ASP A 133 18.83 17.28 -13.00
C ASP A 133 18.76 16.91 -14.50
N CYS A 134 18.54 15.63 -14.82
CA CYS A 134 18.53 15.14 -16.19
C CYS A 134 17.43 14.10 -16.39
N HIS A 135 16.77 14.15 -17.56
CA HIS A 135 15.72 13.20 -17.92
C HIS A 135 16.16 11.73 -17.81
N LYS A 136 17.39 11.40 -18.25
CA LYS A 136 17.92 10.03 -18.16
C LYS A 136 18.14 9.58 -16.70
N LYS A 137 18.63 10.48 -15.83
CA LYS A 137 18.83 10.20 -14.39
C LYS A 137 17.48 10.03 -13.69
N LYS A 138 16.50 10.86 -14.02
CA LYS A 138 15.13 10.74 -13.52
C LYS A 138 14.51 9.41 -13.93
N LEU A 139 14.62 9.03 -15.21
CA LEU A 139 14.11 7.76 -15.70
C LEU A 139 14.77 6.57 -14.99
N ALA A 140 16.10 6.61 -14.81
CA ALA A 140 16.81 5.57 -14.07
C ALA A 140 16.33 5.46 -12.61
N TYR A 141 16.11 6.59 -11.94
CA TYR A 141 15.53 6.63 -10.60
C TYR A 141 14.10 6.07 -10.57
N ASP A 142 13.27 6.45 -11.54
CA ASP A 142 11.87 6.04 -11.67
C ASP A 142 11.78 4.51 -11.87
N VAL A 143 12.62 3.93 -12.73
CA VAL A 143 12.71 2.47 -12.95
C VAL A 143 13.24 1.75 -11.71
N MET A 144 14.32 2.26 -11.09
CA MET A 144 14.91 1.65 -9.90
C MET A 144 13.94 1.62 -8.72
N THR A 145 13.28 2.75 -8.44
CA THR A 145 12.32 2.86 -7.32
C THR A 145 11.04 2.07 -7.57
N PHE A 146 10.60 1.97 -8.83
CA PHE A 146 9.54 1.05 -9.23
C PHE A 146 9.91 -0.41 -8.91
N MET A 147 11.05 -0.90 -9.41
CA MET A 147 11.48 -2.29 -9.18
C MET A 147 11.67 -2.59 -7.69
N ALA A 148 12.32 -1.69 -6.95
CA ALA A 148 12.50 -1.81 -5.51
C ALA A 148 11.16 -1.87 -4.76
N THR A 149 10.18 -1.06 -5.17
CA THR A 149 8.84 -1.06 -4.57
C THR A 149 8.11 -2.38 -4.82
N LYS A 150 8.23 -2.99 -6.01
CA LYS A 150 7.61 -4.28 -6.32
C LYS A 150 8.22 -5.43 -5.52
N VAL A 151 9.54 -5.43 -5.39
CA VAL A 151 10.25 -6.40 -4.53
C VAL A 151 9.85 -6.21 -3.06
N ALA A 152 9.83 -4.98 -2.56
CA ALA A 152 9.41 -4.66 -1.20
C ALA A 152 7.96 -5.07 -0.91
N LEU A 153 7.04 -4.81 -1.85
CA LEU A 153 5.64 -5.20 -1.75
C LEU A 153 5.49 -6.72 -1.66
N ALA A 154 6.11 -7.45 -2.58
CA ALA A 154 6.04 -8.91 -2.58
C ALA A 154 6.65 -9.48 -1.30
N TYR A 155 7.82 -8.99 -0.89
CA TYR A 155 8.50 -9.45 0.32
C TYR A 155 7.65 -9.21 1.57
N ALA A 156 7.10 -8.00 1.72
CA ALA A 156 6.26 -7.66 2.87
C ALA A 156 4.96 -8.47 2.92
N THR A 157 4.37 -8.82 1.77
CA THR A 157 3.08 -9.53 1.70
C THR A 157 3.21 -11.05 1.76
N TYR A 158 4.40 -11.60 1.60
CA TYR A 158 4.59 -13.05 1.64
C TYR A 158 4.21 -13.68 3.00
N PRO A 159 4.61 -13.14 4.17
CA PRO A 159 4.17 -13.64 5.47
C PRO A 159 2.66 -13.50 5.69
N PHE A 160 2.04 -12.46 5.12
CA PHE A 160 0.60 -12.22 5.19
C PHE A 160 -0.19 -13.36 4.56
N VAL A 161 0.26 -13.83 3.40
CA VAL A 161 -0.41 -14.89 2.63
C VAL A 161 -0.20 -16.26 3.26
N THR A 162 1.00 -16.53 3.75
CA THR A 162 1.37 -17.87 4.25
C THR A 162 0.83 -18.16 5.66
N MET A 163 0.49 -17.10 6.43
CA MET A 163 -0.17 -17.14 7.75
C MET A 163 0.50 -18.01 8.83
N ASN A 164 1.65 -18.64 8.55
CA ASN A 164 2.34 -19.61 9.39
C ASN A 164 3.84 -19.26 9.55
N LEU A 165 4.38 -19.51 10.74
CA LEU A 165 5.78 -19.21 11.11
C LEU A 165 6.81 -19.91 10.21
N ASN A 166 6.65 -21.22 9.95
CA ASN A 166 7.62 -22.02 9.19
C ASN A 166 7.86 -21.52 7.74
N PRO A 167 6.82 -21.31 6.90
CA PRO A 167 7.03 -20.74 5.58
C PRO A 167 7.48 -19.28 5.63
N ALA A 168 7.00 -18.48 6.59
CA ALA A 168 7.41 -17.09 6.75
C ALA A 168 8.91 -16.95 7.04
N PHE A 169 9.47 -17.77 7.95
CA PHE A 169 10.91 -17.74 8.28
C PHE A 169 11.81 -18.21 7.14
N SER A 170 11.33 -19.05 6.21
CA SER A 170 12.15 -19.52 5.09
C SER A 170 12.63 -18.39 4.15
N LEU A 171 11.94 -17.25 4.16
CA LEU A 171 12.26 -16.08 3.34
C LEU A 171 13.18 -15.07 4.03
N TYR A 172 13.27 -15.12 5.37
CA TYR A 172 14.14 -14.26 6.20
C TYR A 172 15.47 -14.92 6.57
N LYS A 173 15.67 -16.20 6.20
CA LYS A 173 16.94 -16.92 6.25
C LYS A 173 17.76 -16.62 5.00
#